data_AF-A0AAW2WA79-F1
#
_entry.id   AF-A0AAW2WA79-F1
#
_cell.length_a   1.000
_cell.length_b   1.000
_cell.length_c   1.000
_cell.angle_alpha   90.00
_cell.angle_beta   90.00
_cell.angle_gamma   90.00
#
_symmetry.space_group_name_H-M   'P 1'
#
loop_
_entity.id
_entity.type
_entity.pdbx_description
1 polymer ?
#
loop_
_entity_poly.entity_id
_entity_poly.type
_entity_poly.pdbx_seq_one_letter_code
_entity_poly.pdbx_strand_id
1 'polypeptide(L)'
;MTSTKTRRRIVPAAAENGDTADKQDQLLLSAAICNGEDLGSFVRKAFASGKPETLLHHLKHFTKSKESEIEDVCRAHYQDFIVAVDDLRSLLSDVDSLKSSLSNSNKKLQNVAVPLLTSLDAYVEAKNKCSNIALAINSLNTCVQLMELCSRANFHLTKKLLHGVEVFGLD
;
A
#
# COMPACT_ATOMS: atom_id res chain seq x y z
N MET A 1 32.45 -5.67 -45.03
CA MET A 1 33.64 -6.42 -45.50
C MET A 1 33.26 -7.87 -45.62
N THR A 2 33.27 -8.35 -46.85
CA THR A 2 32.87 -9.69 -47.31
C THR A 2 33.90 -10.73 -46.90
N SER A 3 33.44 -11.88 -46.38
CA SER A 3 34.28 -13.08 -46.32
C SER A 3 33.52 -14.23 -46.97
N THR A 4 33.84 -14.44 -48.24
CA THR A 4 33.48 -15.60 -49.05
C THR A 4 34.40 -16.77 -48.67
N LYS A 5 33.83 -17.95 -48.38
CA LYS A 5 34.63 -19.20 -48.32
C LYS A 5 33.85 -20.40 -48.86
N THR A 6 34.09 -20.62 -50.15
CA THR A 6 34.34 -21.89 -50.85
C THR A 6 33.57 -23.14 -50.40
N ARG A 7 32.60 -23.51 -51.25
CA ARG A 7 31.90 -24.80 -51.34
C ARG A 7 32.89 -25.97 -51.47
N ARG A 8 32.95 -26.86 -50.47
CA ARG A 8 33.48 -28.23 -50.64
C ARG A 8 32.33 -29.17 -50.98
N ARG A 9 32.41 -29.78 -52.16
CA ARG A 9 31.53 -30.84 -52.65
C ARG A 9 31.88 -32.13 -51.90
N ILE A 10 30.97 -32.61 -51.07
CA ILE A 10 31.06 -33.93 -50.44
C ILE A 10 30.31 -34.90 -51.34
N VAL A 11 31.00 -35.94 -51.78
CA VAL A 11 30.48 -37.07 -52.56
C VAL A 11 29.47 -37.83 -51.68
N PRO A 12 28.29 -38.22 -52.18
CA PRO A 12 27.36 -39.02 -51.40
C PRO A 12 27.93 -40.44 -51.29
N ALA A 13 28.61 -40.73 -50.17
CA ALA A 13 28.81 -42.09 -49.73
C ALA A 13 27.43 -42.67 -49.39
N ALA A 14 27.16 -43.85 -49.93
CA ALA A 14 25.87 -44.54 -49.88
C ALA A 14 25.22 -44.44 -48.50
N ALA A 15 24.05 -43.80 -48.46
CA ALA A 15 23.19 -43.85 -47.30
C ALA A 15 22.64 -45.27 -47.18
N GLU A 16 23.09 -45.98 -46.15
CA GLU A 16 22.32 -47.10 -45.63
C GLU A 16 20.98 -46.53 -45.12
N ASN A 17 19.88 -47.02 -45.69
CA ASN A 17 18.50 -46.55 -45.45
C ASN A 17 17.99 -46.75 -43.99
N GLY A 18 18.86 -47.09 -43.02
CA GLY A 18 18.49 -47.36 -41.62
C GLY A 18 18.46 -46.12 -40.71
N ASP A 19 19.35 -45.15 -40.92
CA ASP A 19 19.53 -44.00 -40.00
C ASP A 19 18.36 -43.00 -40.05
N THR A 20 17.69 -42.87 -41.20
CA THR A 20 16.57 -41.93 -41.38
C THR A 20 15.28 -42.43 -40.72
N ALA A 21 15.05 -43.74 -40.70
CA ALA A 21 13.85 -44.35 -40.12
C ALA A 21 13.88 -44.29 -38.58
N ASP A 22 15.05 -44.57 -37.98
CA ASP A 22 15.22 -44.50 -36.53
C ASP A 22 15.08 -43.06 -36.01
N LYS A 23 15.60 -42.07 -36.75
CA LYS A 23 15.41 -40.64 -36.46
C LYS A 23 13.95 -40.21 -36.54
N GLN A 24 13.20 -40.72 -37.51
CA GLN A 24 11.76 -40.45 -37.62
C GLN A 24 10.99 -41.06 -36.45
N ASP A 25 11.32 -42.30 -36.06
CA ASP A 25 10.70 -42.95 -34.90
C ASP A 25 11.05 -42.23 -33.59
N GLN A 26 12.26 -41.70 -33.44
CA GLN A 26 12.66 -40.87 -32.30
C GLN A 26 11.85 -39.56 -32.23
N LEU A 27 11.66 -38.88 -33.37
CA LEU A 27 10.84 -37.66 -33.44
C LEU A 27 9.38 -37.94 -33.08
N LEU A 28 8.78 -38.98 -33.66
CA LEU A 28 7.40 -39.37 -33.38
C LEU A 28 7.19 -39.74 -31.91
N LEU A 29 8.14 -40.49 -31.32
CA LEU A 29 8.11 -40.82 -29.90
C LEU A 29 8.19 -39.55 -29.04
N SER A 30 9.08 -38.62 -29.37
CA SER A 30 9.21 -37.37 -28.62
C SER A 30 7.94 -36.51 -28.68
N ALA A 31 7.28 -36.46 -29.84
CA ALA A 31 6.01 -35.74 -30.01
C ALA A 31 4.89 -36.40 -29.21
N ALA A 32 4.76 -37.74 -29.27
CA ALA A 32 3.79 -38.49 -28.51
C ALA A 32 3.95 -38.26 -26.99
N ILE A 33 5.19 -38.24 -26.48
CA ILE A 33 5.46 -37.95 -25.06
C ILE A 33 5.08 -36.50 -24.70
N CYS A 34 5.46 -35.52 -25.52
CA CYS A 34 5.11 -34.11 -25.28
C CYS A 34 3.60 -33.87 -25.30
N ASN A 35 2.86 -34.61 -26.12
CA ASN A 35 1.41 -34.51 -26.24
C ASN A 35 0.64 -35.36 -25.21
N GLY A 36 1.33 -36.18 -24.41
CA GLY A 36 0.70 -37.09 -23.44
C GLY A 36 -0.05 -38.27 -24.09
N GLU A 37 0.38 -38.71 -25.27
CA GLU A 37 -0.22 -39.82 -26.01
C GLU A 37 0.19 -41.20 -25.46
N ASP A 38 -0.58 -42.25 -25.79
CA ASP A 38 -0.26 -43.62 -25.41
C ASP A 38 1.01 -44.13 -26.13
N LEU A 39 1.95 -44.68 -25.36
CA LEU A 39 3.21 -45.21 -25.87
C LEU A 39 3.14 -46.70 -26.22
N GLY A 40 2.00 -47.36 -25.98
CA GLY A 40 1.84 -48.80 -26.20
C GLY A 40 2.08 -49.27 -27.64
N SER A 41 1.84 -48.41 -28.63
CA SER A 41 2.16 -48.68 -30.04
C SER A 41 3.67 -48.76 -30.29
N PHE A 42 4.45 -47.84 -29.71
CA PHE A 42 5.90 -47.79 -29.80
C PHE A 42 6.56 -48.98 -29.10
N VAL A 43 6.05 -49.35 -27.91
CA VAL A 43 6.50 -50.55 -27.18
C VAL A 43 6.26 -51.81 -28.00
N ARG A 44 5.03 -52.03 -28.47
CA ARG A 44 4.71 -53.21 -29.31
C ARG A 44 5.58 -53.27 -30.57
N LYS A 45 5.78 -52.14 -31.26
CA LYS A 45 6.65 -52.06 -32.45
C LYS A 45 8.12 -52.40 -32.13
N ALA A 46 8.66 -51.91 -31.02
CA ALA A 46 10.06 -52.17 -30.63
C ALA A 46 10.31 -53.65 -30.27
N PHE A 47 9.38 -54.29 -29.56
CA PHE A 47 9.48 -55.72 -29.24
C PHE A 47 9.22 -56.62 -30.45
N ALA A 48 8.24 -56.30 -31.30
CA ALA A 48 7.96 -57.06 -32.53
C ALA A 48 9.11 -57.00 -33.55
N SER A 49 9.87 -55.91 -33.56
CA SER A 49 11.07 -55.74 -34.41
C SER A 49 12.35 -56.31 -33.79
N GLY A 50 12.30 -56.86 -32.58
CA GLY A 50 13.47 -57.42 -31.89
C GLY A 50 14.49 -56.36 -31.43
N LYS A 51 14.09 -55.08 -31.35
CA LYS A 51 14.96 -53.95 -31.01
C LYS A 51 14.45 -53.12 -29.81
N PRO A 52 14.18 -53.73 -28.64
CA PRO A 52 13.74 -52.97 -27.46
C PRO A 52 14.78 -51.96 -26.96
N GLU A 53 16.07 -52.24 -27.15
CA GLU A 53 17.17 -51.36 -26.76
C GLU A 53 17.16 -50.01 -27.49
N THR A 54 16.71 -49.99 -28.76
CA THR A 54 16.58 -48.75 -29.53
C THR A 54 15.51 -47.83 -28.94
N LEU A 55 14.36 -48.39 -28.53
CA LEU A 55 13.32 -47.63 -27.84
C LEU A 55 13.83 -47.07 -26.51
N LEU A 56 14.54 -47.88 -25.73
CA LEU A 56 15.13 -47.47 -24.46
C LEU A 56 16.16 -46.35 -24.68
N HIS A 57 16.97 -46.45 -25.73
CA HIS A 57 17.90 -45.40 -26.13
C HIS A 57 17.17 -44.09 -26.48
N HIS A 58 16.10 -44.14 -27.28
CA HIS A 58 15.30 -42.96 -27.61
C HIS A 58 14.65 -42.31 -26.39
N LEU A 59 14.12 -43.10 -25.45
CA LEU A 59 13.57 -42.60 -24.20
C LEU A 59 14.64 -41.92 -23.33
N LYS A 60 15.81 -42.55 -23.18
CA LYS A 60 16.95 -41.94 -22.45
C LYS A 60 17.40 -40.64 -23.10
N HIS A 61 17.48 -40.61 -24.43
CA HIS A 61 17.81 -39.39 -25.16
C HIS A 61 16.76 -38.29 -24.91
N PHE A 62 15.48 -38.63 -24.99
CA PHE A 62 14.39 -37.69 -24.72
C PHE A 62 14.49 -37.11 -23.31
N THR A 63 14.68 -37.96 -22.28
CA THR A 63 14.85 -37.51 -20.89
C THR A 63 16.01 -36.54 -20.75
N LYS A 64 17.19 -36.87 -21.26
CA LYS A 64 18.37 -35.98 -21.21
C LYS A 64 18.15 -34.67 -21.97
N SER A 65 17.49 -34.73 -23.12
CA SER A 65 17.16 -33.55 -23.91
C SER A 65 16.22 -32.62 -23.13
N LYS A 66 15.22 -33.16 -22.43
CA LYS A 66 14.29 -32.38 -21.60
C LYS A 66 14.94 -31.85 -20.33
N GLU A 67 15.83 -32.61 -19.71
CA GLU A 67 16.63 -32.13 -18.57
C GLU A 67 17.48 -30.92 -18.97
N SER A 68 18.15 -30.98 -20.12
CA SER A 68 18.91 -29.84 -20.68
C SER A 68 18.01 -28.64 -20.98
N GLU A 69 16.82 -28.84 -21.56
CA GLU A 69 15.88 -27.75 -21.86
C GLU A 69 15.40 -27.06 -20.57
N ILE A 70 15.10 -27.84 -19.51
CA ILE A 70 14.73 -27.31 -18.20
C ILE A 70 15.90 -26.51 -17.61
N GLU A 71 17.12 -27.05 -17.65
CA GLU A 71 18.31 -26.34 -17.17
C GLU A 71 18.53 -25.03 -17.91
N ASP A 72 18.34 -24.99 -19.22
CA ASP A 72 18.52 -23.79 -20.03
C ASP A 72 17.50 -22.71 -19.67
N VAL A 73 16.23 -23.08 -19.45
CA VAL A 73 15.20 -22.16 -18.96
C VAL A 73 15.55 -21.63 -17.57
N CYS A 74 15.97 -22.50 -16.65
CA CYS A 74 16.40 -22.07 -15.31
C CYS A 74 17.61 -21.15 -15.38
N ARG A 75 18.62 -21.48 -16.20
CA ARG A 75 19.84 -20.71 -16.38
C ARG A 75 19.59 -19.35 -17.03
N ALA A 76 18.60 -19.26 -17.92
CA ALA A 76 18.22 -18.01 -18.55
C ALA A 76 17.60 -17.00 -17.56
N HIS A 77 16.94 -17.47 -16.49
CA HIS A 77 16.08 -16.62 -15.65
C HIS A 77 16.43 -16.57 -14.16
N TYR A 78 17.37 -17.40 -13.66
CA TYR A 78 17.65 -17.44 -12.22
C TYR A 78 18.18 -16.12 -11.67
N GLN A 79 18.96 -15.36 -12.45
CA GLN A 79 19.46 -14.05 -12.02
C GLN A 79 18.31 -13.04 -11.90
N ASP A 80 17.43 -12.97 -12.90
CA ASP A 80 16.26 -12.08 -12.87
C ASP A 80 15.35 -12.40 -11.69
N PHE A 81 15.17 -13.69 -11.36
CA PHE A 81 14.43 -14.11 -10.19
C PHE A 81 15.06 -13.64 -8.88
N ILE A 82 16.38 -13.78 -8.73
CA ILE A 82 17.09 -13.33 -7.53
C ILE A 82 16.94 -11.81 -7.37
N VAL A 83 17.16 -11.05 -8.45
CA VAL A 83 17.00 -9.59 -8.44
C VAL A 83 15.58 -9.19 -8.06
N ALA A 84 14.56 -9.83 -8.63
CA ALA A 84 13.17 -9.53 -8.28
C ALA A 84 12.84 -9.80 -6.79
N VAL A 85 13.42 -10.84 -6.21
CA VAL A 85 13.27 -11.15 -4.77
C VAL A 85 13.98 -10.10 -3.91
N ASP A 86 15.18 -9.68 -4.30
CA ASP A 86 15.94 -8.64 -3.59
C ASP A 86 15.23 -7.27 -3.66
N ASP A 87 14.69 -6.91 -4.83
CA ASP A 87 13.91 -5.69 -5.02
C ASP A 87 12.65 -5.71 -4.14
N LEU A 88 11.93 -6.83 -4.08
CA LEU A 88 10.76 -6.97 -3.21
C LEU A 88 11.13 -6.84 -1.72
N ARG A 89 12.28 -7.40 -1.33
CA ARG A 89 12.78 -7.29 0.04
C ARG A 89 13.17 -5.85 0.38
N SER A 90 13.81 -5.13 -0.54
CA SER A 90 14.13 -3.71 -0.37
C SER A 90 12.86 -2.88 -0.23
N LEU A 91 11.87 -3.12 -1.10
CA LEU A 91 10.59 -2.43 -1.06
C LEU A 91 9.86 -2.64 0.28
N LEU A 92 9.88 -3.87 0.82
CA LEU A 92 9.29 -4.14 2.14
C LEU A 92 9.98 -3.34 3.26
N SER A 93 11.31 -3.24 3.22
CA SER A 93 12.07 -2.42 4.17
C SER A 93 11.70 -0.93 4.08
N ASP A 94 11.56 -0.41 2.86
CA ASP A 94 11.18 0.99 2.63
C ASP A 94 9.76 1.27 3.13
N VAL A 95 8.81 0.35 2.91
CA VAL A 95 7.44 0.44 3.42
C VAL A 95 7.41 0.46 4.95
N ASP A 96 8.20 -0.39 5.62
CA ASP A 96 8.27 -0.40 7.08
C ASP A 96 8.90 0.88 7.66
N SER A 97 9.91 1.42 6.99
CA SER A 97 10.50 2.73 7.33
C SER A 97 9.49 3.87 7.17
N LEU A 98 8.73 3.88 6.07
CA LEU A 98 7.69 4.86 5.81
C LEU A 98 6.57 4.78 6.85
N LYS A 99 6.10 3.57 7.16
CA LYS A 99 5.10 3.31 8.20
C LYS A 99 5.55 3.83 9.57
N SER A 100 6.80 3.56 9.92
CA SER A 100 7.41 4.02 11.18
C SER A 100 7.50 5.55 11.23
N SER A 101 7.92 6.18 10.13
CA SER A 101 8.00 7.63 10.00
C SER A 101 6.64 8.31 10.10
N LEU A 102 5.62 7.77 9.43
CA LEU A 102 4.25 8.26 9.50
C LEU A 102 3.68 8.14 10.92
N SER A 103 3.88 7.00 11.57
CA SER A 103 3.47 6.78 12.96
C SER A 103 4.13 7.78 13.91
N ASN A 104 5.43 8.04 13.74
CA ASN A 104 6.16 9.02 14.54
C ASN A 104 5.64 10.45 14.32
N SER A 105 5.41 10.86 13.07
CA SER A 105 4.85 12.17 12.75
C SER A 105 3.45 12.35 13.34
N ASN A 106 2.59 11.33 13.23
CA ASN A 106 1.26 11.36 13.84
C ASN A 106 1.34 11.50 15.37
N LYS A 107 2.23 10.75 16.04
CA LYS A 107 2.46 10.88 17.49
C LYS A 107 2.90 12.29 17.86
N LYS A 108 3.88 12.85 17.14
CA LYS A 108 4.36 14.23 17.38
C LYS A 108 3.23 15.25 17.20
N LEU A 109 2.42 15.11 16.15
CA LEU A 109 1.28 15.99 15.90
C LEU A 109 0.27 15.92 17.05
N GLN A 110 -0.14 14.71 17.44
CA GLN A 110 -1.11 14.51 18.53
C GLN A 110 -0.59 15.07 19.86
N ASN A 111 0.70 14.88 20.17
CA ASN A 111 1.33 15.39 21.38
C ASN A 111 1.29 16.93 21.48
N VAL A 112 1.25 17.65 20.35
CA VAL A 112 1.18 19.11 20.33
C VAL A 112 -0.26 19.60 20.19
N ALA A 113 -1.04 18.97 19.31
CA ALA A 113 -2.39 19.40 18.99
C ALA A 113 -3.37 19.21 20.15
N VAL A 114 -3.31 18.09 20.88
CA VAL A 114 -4.25 17.79 21.96
C VAL A 114 -4.12 18.79 23.13
N PRO A 115 -2.92 19.08 23.66
CA PRO A 115 -2.77 20.11 24.69
C PRO A 115 -3.17 21.51 24.20
N LEU A 116 -2.87 21.83 22.94
CA LEU A 116 -3.22 23.13 22.37
C LEU A 116 -4.74 23.31 22.27
N LEU A 117 -5.46 22.29 21.81
CA LEU A 117 -6.93 22.29 21.77
C LEU A 117 -7.52 22.43 23.18
N THR A 118 -6.97 21.70 24.15
CA THR A 118 -7.38 21.81 25.57
C THR A 118 -7.18 23.23 26.10
N SER A 119 -6.05 23.86 25.79
CA SER A 119 -5.77 25.24 26.17
C SER A 119 -6.70 26.24 25.48
N LEU A 120 -7.08 25.97 24.23
CA LEU A 120 -8.01 26.79 23.47
C LEU A 120 -9.41 26.75 24.09
N ASP A 121 -9.89 25.56 24.47
CA ASP A 121 -11.19 25.39 25.14
C ASP A 121 -11.23 26.18 26.46
N ALA A 122 -10.19 26.06 27.28
CA ALA A 122 -10.07 26.82 28.53
C ALA A 122 -10.05 28.33 28.29
N TYR A 123 -9.36 28.80 27.24
CA TYR A 123 -9.34 30.21 26.86
C TYR A 123 -10.72 30.72 26.43
N VAL A 124 -11.45 29.96 25.62
CA VAL A 124 -12.80 30.31 25.17
C VAL A 124 -13.74 30.40 26.37
N GLU A 125 -13.68 29.46 27.31
CA GLU A 125 -14.47 29.49 28.53
C GLU A 125 -14.15 30.73 29.38
N ALA A 126 -12.87 31.04 29.56
CA ALA A 126 -12.43 32.23 30.29
C ALA A 126 -12.94 33.52 29.62
N LYS A 127 -12.89 33.62 28.29
CA LYS A 127 -13.39 34.76 27.53
C LYS A 127 -14.90 34.93 27.71
N ASN A 128 -15.66 33.83 27.77
CA ASN A 128 -17.09 33.89 28.07
C ASN A 128 -17.36 34.43 29.47
N LYS A 129 -16.62 33.94 30.49
CA LYS A 129 -16.70 34.46 31.86
C LYS A 129 -16.38 35.96 31.92
N CYS A 130 -15.33 36.42 31.25
CA CYS A 130 -14.98 37.84 31.17
C CYS A 130 -16.11 38.68 30.55
N SER A 131 -16.78 38.18 29.50
CA SER A 131 -17.93 38.85 28.90
C SER A 131 -19.09 38.99 29.91
N ASN A 132 -19.39 37.93 30.65
CA ASN A 132 -20.44 37.97 31.67
C ASN A 132 -20.11 38.94 32.81
N ILE A 133 -18.84 38.98 33.24
CA ILE A 133 -18.37 39.93 34.25
C ILE A 133 -18.52 41.38 33.74
N ALA A 134 -18.14 41.65 32.49
CA ALA A 134 -18.29 42.98 31.90
C ALA A 134 -19.77 43.42 31.86
N LEU A 135 -20.69 42.52 31.51
CA LEU A 135 -22.13 42.79 31.57
C LEU A 135 -22.60 43.09 32.99
N ALA A 136 -22.16 42.30 33.99
CA ALA A 136 -22.50 42.53 35.39
C ALA A 136 -22.00 43.88 35.91
N ILE A 137 -20.78 44.30 35.53
CA ILE A 137 -20.23 45.61 35.85
C ILE A 137 -21.11 46.72 35.25
N ASN A 138 -21.51 46.60 33.99
CA ASN A 138 -22.38 47.57 33.34
C ASN A 138 -23.75 47.66 34.04
N SER A 139 -24.35 46.53 34.41
CA SER A 139 -25.59 46.52 35.19
C SER A 139 -25.44 47.18 36.55
N LEU A 140 -24.35 46.92 37.27
CA LEU A 140 -24.07 47.53 38.56
C LEU A 140 -23.92 49.06 38.45
N ASN A 141 -23.22 49.54 37.41
CA ASN A 141 -23.10 50.97 37.15
C ASN A 141 -24.47 51.63 36.93
N THR A 142 -25.38 50.97 36.20
CA THR A 142 -26.77 51.42 36.05
C THR A 142 -27.51 51.45 37.38
N CYS A 143 -27.36 50.42 38.22
CA CYS A 143 -27.97 50.38 39.55
C CYS A 143 -27.47 51.51 40.45
N VAL A 144 -26.17 51.85 40.40
CA VAL A 144 -25.58 52.96 41.15
C VAL A 144 -26.20 54.29 40.71
N GLN A 145 -26.31 54.53 39.40
CA GLN A 145 -26.95 55.74 38.87
C GLN A 145 -28.43 55.84 39.29
N LEU A 146 -29.16 54.72 39.24
CA LEU A 146 -30.56 54.68 39.68
C LEU A 146 -30.69 54.99 41.18
N MET A 147 -29.81 54.41 42.01
CA MET A 147 -29.80 54.67 43.44
C MET A 147 -29.52 56.14 43.75
N GLU A 148 -28.60 56.78 43.02
CA GLU A 148 -28.33 58.21 43.15
C GLU A 148 -29.58 59.05 42.82
N LEU A 149 -30.29 58.72 41.73
CA LEU A 149 -31.54 59.39 41.35
C LEU A 149 -32.64 59.18 42.40
N CYS A 150 -32.81 57.96 42.90
CA CYS A 150 -33.76 57.65 43.98
C CYS A 150 -33.44 58.42 45.26
N SER A 151 -32.16 58.48 45.65
CA SER A 151 -31.70 59.24 46.82
C SER A 151 -32.03 60.73 46.69
N ARG A 152 -31.75 61.32 45.52
CA ARG A 152 -32.11 62.71 45.21
C ARG A 152 -33.63 62.94 45.24
N ALA A 153 -34.41 62.05 44.64
CA ALA A 153 -35.87 62.15 44.66
C ALA A 153 -36.43 62.10 46.09
N ASN A 154 -35.94 61.16 46.91
CA ASN A 154 -36.30 61.04 48.32
C ASN A 154 -35.97 62.31 49.10
N PHE A 155 -34.78 62.89 48.90
CA PHE A 155 -34.41 64.15 49.54
C PHE A 155 -35.40 65.28 49.20
N HIS A 156 -35.80 65.42 47.94
CA HIS A 156 -36.78 66.42 47.52
C HIS A 156 -38.17 66.17 48.10
N LEU A 157 -38.62 64.91 48.17
CA LEU A 157 -39.90 64.54 48.78
C LEU A 157 -39.92 64.88 50.28
N THR A 158 -38.89 64.48 51.03
CA THR A 158 -38.77 64.78 52.46
C THR A 158 -38.71 66.29 52.72
N LYS A 159 -37.95 67.04 51.91
CA LYS A 159 -37.91 68.51 52.01
C LYS A 159 -39.28 69.13 51.75
N LYS A 160 -40.02 68.65 50.74
CA LYS A 160 -41.38 69.14 50.44
C LYS A 160 -42.38 68.80 51.53
N LEU A 161 -42.29 67.61 52.14
CA LEU A 161 -43.10 67.22 53.29
C LEU A 161 -42.81 68.10 54.52
N LEU A 162 -41.54 68.43 54.79
CA LEU A 162 -41.17 69.38 55.85
C LEU A 162 -41.74 70.78 55.60
N HIS A 163 -41.59 71.33 54.39
CA HIS A 163 -42.21 72.62 54.05
C HIS A 163 -43.74 72.54 54.02
N GLY A 164 -44.32 71.40 53.66
CA GLY A 164 -45.77 71.17 53.69
C GLY A 164 -46.31 71.12 55.12
N VAL A 165 -45.56 70.57 56.07
CA VAL A 165 -45.89 70.59 57.49
C VAL A 165 -45.68 71.99 58.09
N GLU A 166 -44.67 72.75 57.67
CA GLU A 166 -44.54 74.17 58.05
C GLU A 166 -45.64 75.07 57.46
N VAL A 167 -46.17 74.72 56.28
CA VAL A 167 -47.26 75.48 55.62
C VAL A 167 -48.66 75.03 56.07
N PHE A 168 -48.85 73.79 56.53
CA PHE A 168 -50.14 73.21 56.93
C PHE A 168 -50.23 72.72 58.39
N GLY A 169 -49.25 73.05 59.25
CA GLY A 169 -49.20 72.59 60.64
C GLY A 169 -48.97 73.69 61.67
N LEU A 170 -50.09 74.10 62.30
CA LEU A 170 -50.25 74.49 63.71
C LEU A 170 -49.82 75.91 64.14
N ASP A 171 -50.73 76.86 63.96
CA ASP A 171 -51.41 77.44 65.14
C ASP A 171 -52.63 76.55 65.49
#